data_AF-A0A7W0R0T0-F1
#
_entry.id   AF-A0A7W0R0T0-F1
#
_cell.length_a   1.000
_cell.length_b   1.000
_cell.length_c   1.000
_cell.angle_alpha   90.00
_cell.angle_beta   90.00
_cell.angle_gamma   90.00
#
_symmetry.space_group_name_H-M   'P 1'
#
loop_
_entity.id
_entity.type
_entity.pdbx_description
1 polymer ?
#
loop_
_entity_poly.entity_id
_entity_poly.type
_entity_poly.pdbx_seq_one_letter_code
_entity_poly.pdbx_strand_id
1 'polypeptide(L)'
;AQLFGHDLRNKPDGVGGFSAVRPPINWHFTVDAPTHRVIALDNRTRRSYASALGPPGNVSVDAMIDQLPEPPLPAGQQVLVLIAPLQLIGPPVIDDVVAPLTYRIFDLVSAIKDDFETSARSLSGLRQMLGTNPDAIETWAFDAPTFEQFLQRLEPYKRVVVLSGDVHNSSGSAMSYWRGAATQPARFVQFTSSGFKNVMPNMIIAVDRVAAFAQQLIRANLGTERLGWERPLDDMILLPEGGNEADLIPSMRSRLVATPVLLPTWGWPDDNEVPPGEPGFDPDKATRLNSATPPDWRWRVKPLLDLRADIDRPEPIRPLDIDLDKVDVDIADPAKVVNAYQAVAARHQHALGHLRNARQILFRSNYGLCRFQTNAITGNLEAVHEVYTAFTDPNQPVAVEPKAEPYLFQVASLDPEADDLPPERLRRTAIEIPRAAVPNG
;
A
#
# COMPACT_ATOMS: atom_id res chain seq x y z
N ALA A 1 -27.04 -13.68 16.43
CA ALA A 1 -25.86 -13.57 17.30
C ALA A 1 -25.04 -14.86 17.29
N GLN A 2 -25.60 -15.99 17.79
CA GLN A 2 -24.88 -17.27 17.90
C GLN A 2 -24.37 -17.83 16.57
N LEU A 3 -25.20 -17.80 15.53
CA LEU A 3 -24.83 -18.28 14.19
C LEU A 3 -23.61 -17.54 13.58
N PHE A 4 -23.42 -16.27 13.94
CA PHE A 4 -22.31 -15.44 13.47
C PHE A 4 -21.09 -15.50 14.41
N GLY A 5 -21.17 -16.29 15.48
CA GLY A 5 -20.10 -16.42 16.48
C GLY A 5 -19.90 -15.19 17.37
N HIS A 6 -20.82 -14.22 17.40
CA HIS A 6 -20.69 -12.99 18.22
C HIS A 6 -20.73 -13.25 19.74
N ASP A 7 -21.19 -14.42 20.14
CA ASP A 7 -21.21 -14.91 21.53
C ASP A 7 -19.90 -15.63 21.91
N LEU A 8 -19.05 -15.96 20.93
CA LEU A 8 -17.78 -16.61 21.17
C LEU A 8 -16.74 -15.58 21.64
N ARG A 9 -15.90 -15.99 22.59
CA ARG A 9 -14.81 -15.17 23.10
C ARG A 9 -13.48 -15.73 22.61
N ASN A 10 -12.63 -14.85 22.10
CA ASN A 10 -11.24 -15.19 21.81
C ASN A 10 -10.55 -15.68 23.08
N LYS A 11 -9.63 -16.63 22.92
CA LYS A 11 -8.84 -17.20 24.02
C LYS A 11 -7.38 -16.79 23.85
N PRO A 12 -6.63 -16.56 24.95
CA PRO A 12 -5.20 -16.34 24.87
C PRO A 12 -4.50 -17.49 24.13
N ASP A 13 -3.58 -17.17 23.23
CA ASP A 13 -2.86 -18.15 22.40
C ASP A 13 -1.55 -18.66 23.03
N GLY A 14 -1.18 -18.15 24.21
CA GLY A 14 0.03 -18.53 24.93
C GLY A 14 1.30 -17.77 24.53
N VAL A 15 1.25 -16.91 23.50
CA VAL A 15 2.36 -16.05 23.06
C VAL A 15 2.04 -14.57 23.15
N GLY A 16 1.01 -14.22 23.93
CA GLY A 16 0.60 -12.84 24.23
C GLY A 16 -0.53 -12.31 23.34
N GLY A 17 -0.95 -13.07 22.33
CA GLY A 17 -2.09 -12.76 21.47
C GLY A 17 -3.36 -13.52 21.86
N PHE A 18 -4.36 -13.43 21.00
CA PHE A 18 -5.63 -14.13 21.15
C PHE A 18 -6.00 -14.88 19.86
N SER A 19 -6.33 -16.16 20.00
CA SER A 19 -6.77 -17.01 18.88
C SER A 19 -8.12 -16.55 18.32
N ALA A 20 -8.29 -16.68 17.01
CA ALA A 20 -9.57 -16.44 16.36
C ALA A 20 -10.62 -17.44 16.85
N VAL A 21 -11.86 -16.97 16.92
CA VAL A 21 -13.02 -17.85 17.11
C VAL A 21 -13.38 -18.53 15.78
N ARG A 22 -13.96 -19.73 15.86
CA ARG A 22 -14.56 -20.41 14.70
C ARG A 22 -16.08 -20.22 14.76
N PRO A 23 -16.67 -19.32 13.96
CA PRO A 23 -18.11 -19.14 13.94
C PRO A 23 -18.81 -20.41 13.41
N PRO A 24 -20.09 -20.66 13.78
CA PRO A 24 -20.85 -21.78 13.24
C PRO A 24 -21.08 -21.73 11.72
N ILE A 25 -21.20 -20.53 11.15
CA ILE A 25 -21.30 -20.33 9.70
C ILE A 25 -19.89 -20.22 9.10
N ASN A 26 -19.62 -21.02 8.06
CA ASN A 26 -18.41 -20.88 7.26
C ASN A 26 -18.61 -19.82 6.16
N TRP A 27 -17.84 -18.72 6.23
CA TRP A 27 -17.87 -17.65 5.22
C TRP A 27 -16.80 -17.79 4.14
N HIS A 28 -15.79 -18.63 4.38
CA HIS A 28 -14.76 -18.90 3.39
C HIS A 28 -15.20 -20.02 2.44
N PHE A 29 -14.77 -19.94 1.19
CA PHE A 29 -15.06 -20.96 0.18
C PHE A 29 -14.00 -20.94 -0.92
N THR A 30 -13.91 -22.05 -1.66
CA THR A 30 -13.02 -22.19 -2.82
C THR A 30 -13.84 -22.49 -4.07
N VAL A 31 -13.49 -21.86 -5.19
CA VAL A 31 -14.04 -22.13 -6.51
C VAL A 31 -12.90 -22.39 -7.48
N ASP A 32 -12.91 -23.53 -8.13
CA ASP A 32 -11.94 -23.89 -9.16
C ASP A 32 -12.43 -23.42 -10.54
N ALA A 33 -11.57 -22.68 -11.24
CA ALA A 33 -11.73 -22.35 -12.65
C ALA A 33 -10.65 -23.06 -13.49
N PRO A 34 -10.77 -23.07 -14.83
CA PRO A 34 -9.82 -23.80 -15.68
C PRO A 34 -8.36 -23.34 -15.56
N THR A 35 -8.13 -22.04 -15.36
CA THR A 35 -6.79 -21.43 -15.37
C THR A 35 -6.37 -20.82 -14.03
N HIS A 36 -7.28 -20.76 -13.06
CA HIS A 36 -7.06 -20.14 -11.76
C HIS A 36 -7.94 -20.77 -10.69
N ARG A 37 -7.55 -20.57 -9.42
CA ARG A 37 -8.37 -20.92 -8.25
C ARG A 37 -8.79 -19.66 -7.55
N VAL A 38 -10.06 -19.55 -7.19
CA VAL A 38 -10.59 -18.45 -6.37
C VAL A 38 -10.80 -18.94 -4.96
N ILE A 39 -10.32 -18.20 -3.97
CA ILE A 39 -10.56 -18.45 -2.55
C ILE A 39 -11.11 -17.19 -1.91
N ALA A 40 -12.31 -17.25 -1.36
CA ALA A 40 -12.85 -16.19 -0.54
C ALA A 40 -12.44 -16.41 0.92
N LEU A 41 -11.81 -15.39 1.51
CA LEU A 41 -11.35 -15.41 2.89
C LEU A 41 -12.42 -14.87 3.83
N ASP A 42 -12.56 -15.51 4.98
CA ASP A 42 -13.27 -15.02 6.14
C ASP A 42 -12.31 -14.24 7.04
N ASN A 43 -12.00 -13.01 6.61
CA ASN A 43 -11.12 -12.08 7.34
C ASN A 43 -11.89 -11.03 8.16
N ARG A 44 -13.20 -11.24 8.37
CA ARG A 44 -14.04 -10.40 9.24
C ARG A 44 -14.41 -11.10 10.53
N THR A 45 -14.65 -12.41 10.52
CA THR A 45 -15.01 -13.14 11.74
C THR A 45 -13.84 -13.95 12.31
N ARG A 46 -12.87 -14.36 11.48
CA ARG A 46 -11.69 -15.13 11.89
C ARG A 46 -10.41 -14.30 11.92
N ARG A 47 -10.49 -13.12 12.54
CA ARG A 47 -9.40 -12.13 12.68
C ARG A 47 -8.36 -12.56 13.71
N SER A 48 -7.12 -12.10 13.55
CA SER A 48 -6.08 -12.15 14.58
C SER A 48 -6.19 -10.95 15.52
N TYR A 49 -5.67 -11.12 16.74
CA TYR A 49 -5.66 -10.09 17.77
C TYR A 49 -4.32 -10.14 18.51
N ALA A 50 -3.42 -9.24 18.17
CA ALA A 50 -2.10 -9.16 18.80
C ALA A 50 -2.17 -8.74 20.29
N SER A 51 -3.26 -8.08 20.70
CA SER A 51 -3.55 -7.78 22.09
C SER A 51 -5.05 -7.65 22.34
N ALA A 52 -5.47 -7.68 23.61
CA ALA A 52 -6.88 -7.63 23.99
C ALA A 52 -7.57 -6.28 23.66
N LEU A 53 -6.78 -5.20 23.62
CA LEU A 53 -7.26 -3.82 23.44
C LEU A 53 -6.65 -3.15 22.20
N GLY A 54 -5.90 -3.90 21.39
CA GLY A 54 -5.31 -3.41 20.16
C GLY A 54 -6.23 -3.64 18.95
N PRO A 55 -5.90 -3.02 17.81
CA PRO A 55 -6.65 -3.25 16.58
C PRO A 55 -6.57 -4.72 16.14
N PRO A 56 -7.64 -5.26 15.57
CA PRO A 56 -7.62 -6.60 15.00
C PRO A 56 -6.73 -6.63 13.75
N GLY A 57 -5.98 -7.71 13.57
CA GLY A 57 -5.43 -8.07 12.26
C GLY A 57 -6.52 -8.60 11.33
N ASN A 58 -6.19 -9.00 10.10
CA ASN A 58 -7.23 -9.41 9.14
C ASN A 58 -7.62 -10.88 9.26
N VAL A 59 -6.68 -11.81 9.25
CA VAL A 59 -6.99 -13.25 9.37
C VAL A 59 -5.95 -13.91 10.26
N SER A 60 -6.38 -14.77 11.20
CA SER A 60 -5.43 -15.46 12.08
C SER A 60 -4.67 -16.56 11.37
N VAL A 61 -3.52 -16.96 11.93
CA VAL A 61 -2.69 -18.07 11.40
C VAL A 61 -3.51 -19.35 11.25
N ASP A 62 -4.24 -19.77 12.28
CA ASP A 62 -5.11 -20.96 12.20
C ASP A 62 -6.17 -20.84 11.10
N ALA A 63 -6.70 -19.63 10.91
CA ALA A 63 -7.68 -19.35 9.87
C ALA A 63 -7.04 -19.38 8.49
N MET A 64 -5.78 -18.94 8.32
CA MET A 64 -5.04 -19.11 7.07
C MET A 64 -4.83 -20.58 6.74
N ILE A 65 -4.42 -21.39 7.73
CA ILE A 65 -4.18 -22.83 7.54
C ILE A 65 -5.47 -23.53 7.06
N ASP A 66 -6.61 -23.20 7.68
CA ASP A 66 -7.89 -23.78 7.28
C ASP A 66 -8.39 -23.27 5.91
N GLN A 67 -8.18 -21.99 5.59
CA GLN A 67 -8.82 -21.32 4.44
C GLN A 67 -7.96 -21.33 3.17
N LEU A 68 -6.64 -21.42 3.32
CA LEU A 68 -5.69 -21.47 2.20
C LEU A 68 -5.16 -22.90 2.08
N PRO A 69 -5.44 -23.62 0.98
CA PRO A 69 -4.91 -24.95 0.76
C PRO A 69 -3.38 -24.93 0.69
N GLU A 70 -2.76 -26.09 0.88
CA GLU A 70 -1.33 -26.21 0.65
C GLU A 70 -1.02 -26.04 -0.85
N PRO A 71 0.04 -25.29 -1.19
CA PRO A 71 0.53 -25.23 -2.56
C PRO A 71 1.08 -26.60 -3.00
N PRO A 72 1.23 -26.85 -4.32
CA PRO A 72 0.94 -25.93 -5.43
C PRO A 72 -0.54 -25.88 -5.79
N LEU A 73 -0.90 -25.02 -6.74
CA LEU A 73 -2.21 -25.07 -7.38
C LEU A 73 -2.41 -26.41 -8.12
N PRO A 74 -3.67 -26.86 -8.26
CA PRO A 74 -4.02 -27.94 -9.18
C PRO A 74 -3.42 -27.75 -10.59
N ALA A 75 -3.14 -28.87 -11.26
CA ALA A 75 -2.57 -28.86 -12.60
C ALA A 75 -3.43 -28.04 -13.59
N GLY A 76 -2.78 -27.19 -14.38
CA GLY A 76 -3.42 -26.30 -15.34
C GLY A 76 -3.82 -24.92 -14.77
N GLN A 77 -3.91 -24.79 -13.44
CA GLN A 77 -4.15 -23.51 -12.79
C GLN A 77 -2.83 -22.79 -12.52
N GLN A 78 -2.78 -21.50 -12.88
CA GLN A 78 -1.55 -20.71 -12.84
C GLN A 78 -1.64 -19.49 -11.92
N VAL A 79 -2.84 -19.11 -11.50
CA VAL A 79 -3.10 -17.93 -10.68
C VAL A 79 -3.97 -18.30 -9.49
N LEU A 80 -3.59 -17.83 -8.31
CA LEU A 80 -4.45 -17.82 -7.14
C LEU A 80 -5.15 -16.47 -7.04
N VAL A 81 -6.48 -16.47 -7.04
CA VAL A 81 -7.29 -15.28 -6.81
C VAL A 81 -7.84 -15.35 -5.38
N LEU A 82 -7.50 -14.38 -4.54
CA LEU A 82 -8.02 -14.25 -3.18
C LEU A 82 -9.06 -13.15 -3.15
N ILE A 83 -10.27 -13.45 -2.66
CA ILE A 83 -11.26 -12.44 -2.33
C ILE A 83 -11.12 -12.14 -0.85
N ALA A 84 -10.69 -10.92 -0.53
CA ALA A 84 -10.48 -10.45 0.82
C ALA A 84 -11.38 -9.24 1.08
N PRO A 85 -12.41 -9.32 1.94
CA PRO A 85 -13.25 -8.16 2.29
C PRO A 85 -12.53 -6.90 2.82
N LEU A 86 -11.23 -6.99 3.07
CA LEU A 86 -10.36 -5.96 3.62
C LEU A 86 -9.09 -5.84 2.76
N GLN A 87 -8.49 -4.65 2.75
CA GLN A 87 -7.19 -4.44 2.14
C GLN A 87 -6.12 -5.23 2.90
N LEU A 88 -5.33 -6.03 2.18
CA LEU A 88 -4.21 -6.78 2.74
C LEU A 88 -2.92 -5.98 2.66
N ILE A 89 -2.64 -5.42 1.48
CA ILE A 89 -1.51 -4.54 1.21
C ILE A 89 -2.03 -3.11 1.29
N GLY A 90 -1.64 -2.39 2.33
CA GLY A 90 -1.94 -0.96 2.47
C GLY A 90 -1.09 -0.11 1.51
N PRO A 91 -1.52 1.13 1.20
CA PRO A 91 -0.64 2.09 0.53
C PRO A 91 0.62 2.31 1.38
N PRO A 92 1.85 2.05 0.87
CA PRO A 92 3.07 1.98 1.70
C PRO A 92 3.40 3.22 2.55
N VAL A 93 2.90 4.39 2.14
CA VAL A 93 3.08 5.67 2.84
C VAL A 93 2.11 5.86 4.00
N ILE A 94 0.98 5.15 3.99
CA ILE A 94 -0.04 5.26 5.03
C ILE A 94 0.49 4.68 6.35
N ASP A 95 1.15 3.52 6.32
CA ASP A 95 1.52 2.81 7.54
C ASP A 95 2.74 3.41 8.27
N ASP A 96 3.73 3.97 7.55
CA ASP A 96 4.97 4.50 8.14
C ASP A 96 4.98 6.00 8.47
N VAL A 97 4.26 6.81 7.68
CA VAL A 97 4.38 8.29 7.71
C VAL A 97 3.07 8.96 8.08
N VAL A 98 1.96 8.56 7.44
CA VAL A 98 0.68 9.24 7.59
C VAL A 98 -0.08 8.74 8.81
N ALA A 99 -0.08 7.44 9.10
CA ALA A 99 -0.77 6.85 10.24
C ALA A 99 -0.33 7.50 11.56
N PRO A 100 0.97 7.54 11.94
CA PRO A 100 1.39 8.11 13.22
C PRO A 100 1.03 9.60 13.39
N LEU A 101 1.02 10.36 12.29
CA LEU A 101 0.67 11.78 12.31
C LEU A 101 -0.84 12.01 12.37
N THR A 102 -1.60 11.25 11.58
CA THR A 102 -3.05 11.38 11.46
C THR A 102 -3.74 10.93 12.73
N TYR A 103 -3.25 9.88 13.37
CA TYR A 103 -3.76 9.40 14.66
C TYR A 103 -3.54 10.39 15.80
N ARG A 104 -2.38 11.06 15.86
CA ARG A 104 -2.15 12.14 16.84
C ARG A 104 -3.09 13.32 16.66
N ILE A 105 -3.44 13.64 15.41
CA ILE A 105 -4.39 14.72 15.11
C ILE A 105 -5.82 14.28 15.48
N PHE A 106 -6.23 13.06 15.14
CA PHE A 106 -7.53 12.51 15.53
C PHE A 106 -7.68 12.44 17.05
N ASP A 107 -6.68 11.91 17.77
CA ASP A 107 -6.70 11.85 19.24
C ASP A 107 -6.80 13.25 19.87
N LEU A 108 -6.09 14.23 19.33
CA LEU A 108 -6.17 15.62 19.79
C LEU A 108 -7.56 16.22 19.53
N VAL A 109 -8.15 15.97 18.36
CA VAL A 109 -9.49 16.47 18.01
C VAL A 109 -10.57 15.78 18.85
N SER A 110 -10.50 14.46 19.05
CA SER A 110 -11.42 13.71 19.92
C SER A 110 -11.29 14.13 21.38
N ALA A 111 -10.08 14.39 21.87
CA ALA A 111 -9.85 14.95 23.21
C ALA A 111 -10.41 16.37 23.37
N ILE A 112 -10.35 17.21 22.32
CA ILE A 112 -10.93 18.56 22.33
C ILE A 112 -12.46 18.54 22.21
N LYS A 113 -13.02 17.57 21.48
CA LYS A 113 -14.48 17.45 21.24
C LYS A 113 -15.22 16.67 22.33
N ASP A 114 -14.52 16.17 23.34
CA ASP A 114 -15.08 15.32 24.41
C ASP A 114 -15.78 14.07 23.84
N ASP A 115 -15.24 13.54 22.73
CA ASP A 115 -15.82 12.39 22.03
C ASP A 115 -15.33 11.10 22.70
N PHE A 116 -16.15 10.57 23.62
CA PHE A 116 -15.79 9.53 24.59
C PHE A 116 -15.56 8.12 24.00
N GLU A 117 -15.56 7.93 22.68
CA GLU A 117 -15.56 6.61 22.04
C GLU A 117 -14.32 5.77 22.40
N THR A 118 -13.16 6.38 22.61
CA THR A 118 -11.92 5.68 23.02
C THR A 118 -11.71 5.63 24.54
N SER A 119 -12.61 6.21 25.33
CA SER A 119 -12.48 6.23 26.79
C SER A 119 -12.66 4.84 27.41
N ALA A 120 -12.04 4.59 28.58
CA ALA A 120 -12.18 3.31 29.29
C ALA A 120 -13.64 2.97 29.70
N ARG A 121 -14.54 3.95 29.71
CA ARG A 121 -15.97 3.79 30.04
C ARG A 121 -16.85 3.59 28.80
N SER A 122 -16.29 3.73 27.59
CA SER A 122 -17.00 3.52 26.35
C SER A 122 -17.52 2.08 26.23
N LEU A 123 -18.66 1.90 25.56
CA LEU A 123 -19.16 0.59 25.15
C LEU A 123 -18.90 0.33 23.65
N SER A 124 -18.28 1.28 22.94
CA SER A 124 -17.96 1.13 21.52
C SER A 124 -16.80 0.15 21.31
N GLY A 125 -16.68 -0.35 20.08
CA GLY A 125 -15.55 -1.18 19.65
C GLY A 125 -14.21 -0.45 19.64
N LEU A 126 -14.20 0.88 19.79
CA LEU A 126 -13.01 1.74 19.80
C LEU A 126 -12.45 1.99 21.22
N ARG A 127 -13.08 1.40 22.24
CA ARG A 127 -12.70 1.57 23.64
C ARG A 127 -11.22 1.29 23.87
N GLN A 128 -10.50 2.27 24.43
CA GLN A 128 -9.07 2.24 24.75
C GLN A 128 -8.13 2.08 23.53
N MET A 129 -8.64 2.32 22.32
CA MET A 129 -7.86 2.27 21.08
C MET A 129 -7.33 3.67 20.67
N LEU A 130 -6.75 4.40 21.63
CA LEU A 130 -6.11 5.69 21.39
C LEU A 130 -5.00 5.56 20.34
N GLY A 131 -5.05 6.38 19.31
CA GLY A 131 -4.06 6.38 18.25
C GLY A 131 -4.11 5.20 17.28
N THR A 132 -5.15 4.36 17.36
CA THR A 132 -5.36 3.20 16.48
C THR A 132 -6.86 3.10 16.15
N ASN A 133 -7.34 3.90 15.20
CA ASN A 133 -8.72 3.75 14.72
C ASN A 133 -8.75 2.66 13.61
N PRO A 134 -9.32 1.47 13.88
CA PRO A 134 -9.41 0.39 12.90
C PRO A 134 -10.29 0.75 11.70
N ASP A 135 -11.25 1.67 11.85
CA ASP A 135 -12.12 2.12 10.74
C ASP A 135 -11.44 3.19 9.88
N ALA A 136 -10.37 3.84 10.38
CA ALA A 136 -9.61 4.84 9.63
C ALA A 136 -8.56 4.23 8.72
N ILE A 137 -7.94 3.12 9.15
CA ILE A 137 -6.92 2.38 8.39
C ILE A 137 -7.13 0.88 8.67
N GLU A 138 -7.83 0.19 7.77
CA GLU A 138 -8.13 -1.25 7.88
C GLU A 138 -6.94 -2.14 7.39
N THR A 139 -5.73 -1.60 7.29
CA THR A 139 -4.53 -2.32 6.80
C THR A 139 -3.88 -3.14 7.92
N TRP A 140 -3.04 -4.12 7.56
CA TRP A 140 -2.32 -5.01 8.49
C TRP A 140 -1.23 -4.35 9.35
N ALA A 141 -1.14 -3.01 9.35
CA ALA A 141 -0.03 -2.26 9.94
C ALA A 141 0.29 -2.60 11.41
N PHE A 142 -0.67 -3.17 12.14
CA PHE A 142 -0.59 -3.44 13.57
C PHE A 142 -0.41 -4.93 13.95
N ASP A 143 -0.29 -5.84 12.97
CA ASP A 143 -0.09 -7.28 13.20
C ASP A 143 0.94 -7.86 12.23
N ALA A 144 2.16 -7.32 12.32
CA ALA A 144 3.31 -7.74 11.52
C ALA A 144 3.57 -9.28 11.55
N PRO A 145 3.55 -9.97 12.71
CA PRO A 145 3.80 -11.40 12.75
C PRO A 145 2.84 -12.20 11.87
N THR A 146 1.55 -11.88 11.94
CA THR A 146 0.53 -12.61 11.20
C THR A 146 0.54 -12.18 9.72
N PHE A 147 0.85 -10.91 9.41
CA PHE A 147 1.01 -10.44 8.03
C PHE A 147 2.13 -11.16 7.28
N GLU A 148 3.31 -11.29 7.91
CA GLU A 148 4.45 -11.95 7.28
C GLU A 148 4.21 -13.45 7.09
N GLN A 149 3.55 -14.11 8.04
CA GLN A 149 3.10 -15.50 7.87
C GLN A 149 2.13 -15.65 6.69
N PHE A 150 1.23 -14.68 6.49
CA PHE A 150 0.34 -14.66 5.34
C PHE A 150 1.13 -14.59 4.02
N LEU A 151 2.07 -13.64 3.89
CA LEU A 151 2.90 -13.50 2.69
C LEU A 151 3.73 -14.77 2.43
N GLN A 152 4.34 -15.35 3.47
CA GLN A 152 5.09 -16.60 3.36
C GLN A 152 4.20 -17.77 2.91
N ARG A 153 2.93 -17.81 3.33
CA ARG A 153 1.97 -18.83 2.91
C ARG A 153 1.58 -18.68 1.43
N LEU A 154 1.58 -17.45 0.93
CA LEU A 154 1.27 -17.11 -0.46
C LEU A 154 2.46 -17.29 -1.42
N GLU A 155 3.69 -17.13 -0.93
CA GLU A 155 4.92 -17.17 -1.75
C GLU A 155 5.00 -18.37 -2.70
N PRO A 156 4.70 -19.62 -2.29
CA PRO A 156 4.83 -20.77 -3.17
C PRO A 156 3.85 -20.77 -4.34
N TYR A 157 2.76 -19.99 -4.27
CA TYR A 157 1.81 -19.83 -5.38
C TYR A 157 2.36 -19.03 -6.55
N LYS A 158 3.39 -18.21 -6.31
CA LYS A 158 4.11 -17.34 -7.27
C LYS A 158 3.28 -16.24 -7.92
N ARG A 159 2.05 -16.50 -8.34
CA ARG A 159 1.14 -15.53 -8.97
C ARG A 159 -0.15 -15.42 -8.17
N VAL A 160 -0.30 -14.34 -7.40
CA VAL A 160 -1.47 -14.12 -6.55
C VAL A 160 -2.12 -12.79 -6.88
N VAL A 161 -3.46 -12.80 -7.01
CA VAL A 161 -4.27 -11.61 -7.18
C VAL A 161 -5.25 -11.51 -6.02
N VAL A 162 -5.23 -10.41 -5.30
CA VAL A 162 -6.12 -10.12 -4.20
C VAL A 162 -7.17 -9.12 -4.67
N LEU A 163 -8.43 -9.51 -4.62
CA LEU A 163 -9.57 -8.63 -4.83
C LEU A 163 -10.08 -8.17 -3.47
N SER A 164 -9.90 -6.90 -3.18
CA SER A 164 -10.24 -6.28 -1.90
C SER A 164 -11.31 -5.21 -2.01
N GLY A 165 -12.00 -4.96 -0.89
CA GLY A 165 -12.93 -3.84 -0.73
C GLY A 165 -12.37 -2.76 0.19
N ASP A 166 -12.77 -1.51 -0.05
CA ASP A 166 -12.60 -0.38 0.88
C ASP A 166 -13.78 0.60 0.75
N VAL A 167 -14.29 1.15 1.85
CA VAL A 167 -15.49 2.01 1.79
C VAL A 167 -15.21 3.43 1.26
N HIS A 168 -13.94 3.81 1.15
CA HIS A 168 -13.49 5.16 0.81
C HIS A 168 -12.92 5.24 -0.60
N ASN A 169 -12.16 4.23 -1.05
CA ASN A 169 -11.32 4.37 -2.23
C ASN A 169 -11.15 3.11 -3.08
N SER A 170 -10.58 3.32 -4.26
CA SER A 170 -10.11 2.27 -5.14
C SER A 170 -8.72 2.56 -5.65
N SER A 171 -7.90 1.53 -5.64
CA SER A 171 -6.49 1.61 -6.01
C SER A 171 -5.96 0.22 -6.32
N GLY A 172 -4.74 0.17 -6.82
CA GLY A 172 -4.04 -1.05 -7.13
C GLY A 172 -2.62 -0.99 -6.61
N SER A 173 -2.09 -2.11 -6.14
CA SER A 173 -0.71 -2.25 -5.70
C SER A 173 -0.15 -3.59 -6.16
N ALA A 174 1.12 -3.63 -6.54
CA ALA A 174 1.83 -4.84 -6.87
C ALA A 174 3.01 -5.03 -5.92
N MET A 175 3.15 -6.22 -5.35
CA MET A 175 4.24 -6.60 -4.47
C MET A 175 5.10 -7.66 -5.14
N SER A 176 6.41 -7.42 -5.12
CA SER A 176 7.44 -8.43 -5.34
C SER A 176 7.91 -8.93 -3.99
N TYR A 177 7.84 -10.25 -3.76
CA TYR A 177 8.21 -10.90 -2.51
C TYR A 177 9.29 -11.95 -2.76
N TRP A 178 10.42 -11.83 -2.06
CA TRP A 178 11.55 -12.76 -2.11
C TRP A 178 11.72 -13.44 -0.76
N ARG A 179 12.03 -14.74 -0.78
CA ARG A 179 12.31 -15.53 0.41
C ARG A 179 13.70 -16.16 0.32
N GLY A 180 14.47 -16.07 1.40
CA GLY A 180 15.84 -16.54 1.47
C GLY A 180 16.71 -15.98 0.35
N ALA A 181 17.44 -16.86 -0.33
CA ALA A 181 18.33 -16.49 -1.44
C ALA A 181 17.63 -16.43 -2.83
N ALA A 182 16.30 -16.41 -2.88
CA ALA A 182 15.58 -16.34 -4.15
C ALA A 182 15.91 -15.04 -4.89
N THR A 183 16.26 -15.15 -6.18
CA THR A 183 16.48 -14.00 -7.06
C THR A 183 15.22 -13.58 -7.81
N GLN A 184 14.27 -14.50 -7.96
CA GLN A 184 12.98 -14.27 -8.61
C GLN A 184 11.88 -14.12 -7.54
N PRO A 185 11.06 -13.05 -7.59
CA PRO A 185 9.99 -12.85 -6.62
C PRO A 185 8.76 -13.72 -6.92
N ALA A 186 7.96 -13.97 -5.88
CA ALA A 186 6.53 -14.16 -6.03
C ALA A 186 5.85 -12.79 -6.24
N ARG A 187 4.83 -12.74 -7.09
CA ARG A 187 4.09 -11.54 -7.45
C ARG A 187 2.70 -11.56 -6.84
N PHE A 188 2.43 -10.60 -5.96
CA PHE A 188 1.13 -10.41 -5.33
C PHE A 188 0.54 -9.08 -5.78
N VAL A 189 -0.59 -9.11 -6.47
CA VAL A 189 -1.27 -7.91 -6.96
C VAL A 189 -2.56 -7.72 -6.20
N GLN A 190 -2.74 -6.59 -5.53
CA GLN A 190 -4.00 -6.24 -4.90
C GLN A 190 -4.73 -5.19 -5.74
N PHE A 191 -6.00 -5.47 -6.02
CA PHE A 191 -6.94 -4.53 -6.58
C PHE A 191 -8.03 -4.25 -5.56
N THR A 192 -8.16 -2.99 -5.17
CA THR A 192 -9.19 -2.55 -4.24
C THR A 192 -10.25 -1.78 -5.00
N SER A 193 -11.51 -2.20 -4.85
CA SER A 193 -12.69 -1.47 -5.33
C SER A 193 -13.48 -0.90 -4.18
N SER A 194 -14.18 0.21 -4.43
CA SER A 194 -15.01 0.85 -3.41
C SER A 194 -16.45 0.36 -3.46
N GLY A 195 -17.17 0.48 -2.35
CA GLY A 195 -18.59 0.17 -2.31
C GLY A 195 -19.44 1.13 -3.15
N PHE A 196 -20.58 0.66 -3.66
CA PHE A 196 -21.55 1.50 -4.39
C PHE A 196 -22.14 2.66 -3.56
N LYS A 197 -22.10 2.55 -2.23
CA LYS A 197 -22.40 3.61 -1.29
C LYS A 197 -21.11 4.06 -0.62
N ASN A 198 -20.24 4.69 -1.40
CA ASN A 198 -18.99 5.21 -0.90
C ASN A 198 -19.26 6.22 0.22
N VAL A 199 -18.64 5.98 1.37
CA VAL A 199 -18.79 6.83 2.55
C VAL A 199 -17.60 7.80 2.53
N MET A 200 -17.78 8.94 1.88
CA MET A 200 -16.84 10.06 1.93
C MET A 200 -17.31 11.08 2.96
N PRO A 201 -16.64 11.23 4.12
CA PRO A 201 -16.85 12.40 4.96
C PRO A 201 -16.51 13.69 4.20
N ASN A 202 -17.29 14.76 4.39
CA ASN A 202 -17.06 16.10 3.81
C ASN A 202 -15.65 16.67 4.10
N MET A 203 -14.95 16.14 5.10
CA MET A 203 -13.57 16.48 5.46
C MET A 203 -12.55 16.11 4.35
N ILE A 204 -12.89 15.23 3.40
CA ILE A 204 -11.96 14.74 2.37
C ILE A 204 -11.71 15.76 1.24
N ILE A 205 -12.51 16.81 1.09
CA ILE A 205 -12.15 17.94 0.20
C ILE A 205 -10.87 18.63 0.69
N ALA A 206 -10.64 18.68 2.02
CA ALA A 206 -9.36 19.10 2.58
C ALA A 206 -8.27 18.04 2.38
N VAL A 207 -8.66 16.75 2.44
CA VAL A 207 -7.77 15.63 2.09
C VAL A 207 -7.37 15.68 0.62
N ASP A 208 -8.15 16.18 -0.35
CA ASP A 208 -7.71 16.24 -1.75
C ASP A 208 -6.43 17.08 -1.94
N ARG A 209 -6.24 18.13 -1.13
CA ARG A 209 -4.99 18.92 -1.06
C ARG A 209 -3.85 18.16 -0.37
N VAL A 210 -4.13 17.46 0.73
CA VAL A 210 -3.17 16.60 1.45
C VAL A 210 -2.82 15.33 0.64
N ALA A 211 -3.77 14.85 -0.17
CA ALA A 211 -3.67 13.68 -1.03
C ALA A 211 -2.77 13.98 -2.22
N ALA A 212 -2.72 15.20 -2.73
CA ALA A 212 -1.72 15.56 -3.74
C ALA A 212 -0.29 15.38 -3.19
N PHE A 213 -0.03 15.84 -1.96
CA PHE A 213 1.25 15.62 -1.30
C PHE A 213 1.47 14.13 -0.97
N ALA A 214 0.49 13.45 -0.37
CA ALA A 214 0.59 12.01 -0.09
C ALA A 214 0.78 11.18 -1.36
N GLN A 215 0.16 11.55 -2.49
CA GLN A 215 0.38 10.92 -3.78
C GLN A 215 1.79 11.16 -4.30
N GLN A 216 2.34 12.36 -4.16
CA GLN A 216 3.74 12.62 -4.49
C GLN A 216 4.67 11.75 -3.64
N LEU A 217 4.40 11.60 -2.34
CA LEU A 217 5.14 10.70 -1.45
C LEU A 217 5.01 9.22 -1.88
N ILE A 218 3.81 8.78 -2.26
CA ILE A 218 3.58 7.42 -2.76
C ILE A 218 4.30 7.19 -4.09
N ARG A 219 4.27 8.17 -5.01
CA ARG A 219 5.01 8.13 -6.29
C ARG A 219 6.52 8.19 -6.09
N ALA A 220 6.98 8.79 -5.00
CA ALA A 220 8.37 8.77 -4.59
C ALA A 220 8.80 7.43 -3.97
N ASN A 221 7.92 6.41 -3.97
CA ASN A 221 8.18 5.06 -3.46
C ASN A 221 8.64 5.02 -1.99
N LEU A 222 8.17 5.97 -1.18
CA LEU A 222 8.45 6.01 0.25
C LEU A 222 7.82 4.81 0.98
N GLY A 223 8.59 4.17 1.86
CA GLY A 223 8.10 3.06 2.70
C GLY A 223 7.77 1.77 1.94
N THR A 224 8.14 1.67 0.66
CA THR A 224 7.75 0.57 -0.24
C THR A 224 8.48 -0.74 -0.01
N GLU A 225 9.65 -0.72 0.64
CA GLU A 225 10.51 -1.89 0.80
C GLU A 225 10.65 -2.30 2.26
N ARG A 226 10.72 -3.61 2.49
CA ARG A 226 11.09 -4.19 3.79
C ARG A 226 12.09 -5.32 3.66
N LEU A 227 12.91 -5.42 4.70
CA LEU A 227 13.82 -6.51 4.99
C LEU A 227 13.33 -7.18 6.27
N GLY A 228 13.19 -8.50 6.24
CA GLY A 228 12.59 -9.25 7.33
C GLY A 228 13.48 -10.37 7.84
N TRP A 229 13.49 -10.55 9.16
CA TRP A 229 14.05 -11.72 9.84
C TRP A 229 13.00 -12.30 10.79
N GLU A 230 12.97 -13.62 10.92
CA GLU A 230 12.03 -14.33 11.79
C GLU A 230 12.22 -13.95 13.26
N ARG A 231 13.46 -13.68 13.65
CA ARG A 231 13.85 -13.27 15.00
C ARG A 231 15.00 -12.26 14.95
N PRO A 232 15.17 -11.44 16.00
CA PRO A 232 16.38 -10.64 16.17
C PRO A 232 17.63 -11.51 16.15
N LEU A 233 18.62 -11.07 15.38
CA LEU A 233 19.96 -11.64 15.35
C LEU A 233 20.96 -10.52 15.60
N ASP A 234 22.10 -10.88 16.19
CA ASP A 234 23.22 -9.96 16.29
C ASP A 234 23.77 -9.65 14.88
N ASP A 235 24.28 -8.44 14.71
CA ASP A 235 24.97 -7.99 13.49
C ASP A 235 24.17 -8.18 12.19
N MET A 236 22.84 -8.12 12.19
CA MET A 236 22.02 -8.13 10.94
C MET A 236 22.40 -6.98 10.00
N ILE A 237 22.73 -5.84 10.61
CA ILE A 237 23.10 -4.60 9.95
C ILE A 237 24.47 -4.17 10.45
N LEU A 238 25.38 -3.85 9.54
CA LEU A 238 26.69 -3.28 9.84
C LEU A 238 26.60 -1.77 9.67
N LEU A 239 26.80 -1.03 10.75
CA LEU A 239 26.85 0.43 10.74
C LEU A 239 28.22 0.92 10.22
N PRO A 240 28.34 2.22 9.83
CA PRO A 240 29.63 2.81 9.47
C PRO A 240 30.69 2.61 10.55
N GLU A 241 31.96 2.63 10.17
CA GLU A 241 33.07 2.44 11.12
C GLU A 241 32.96 3.39 12.33
N GLY A 242 32.99 2.81 13.54
CA GLY A 242 32.84 3.55 14.80
C GLY A 242 31.38 3.88 15.19
N GLY A 243 30.42 3.64 14.29
CA GLY A 243 28.99 3.75 14.56
C GLY A 243 28.48 2.61 15.44
N ASN A 244 27.44 2.89 16.22
CA ASN A 244 26.78 1.92 17.08
C ASN A 244 25.27 2.18 17.14
N GLU A 245 24.51 1.27 17.77
CA GLU A 245 23.05 1.39 17.84
C GLU A 245 22.56 2.71 18.45
N ALA A 246 23.35 3.39 19.29
CA ALA A 246 22.96 4.67 19.87
C ALA A 246 22.84 5.80 18.82
N ASP A 247 23.48 5.65 17.67
CA ASP A 247 23.39 6.58 16.53
C ASP A 247 22.06 6.41 15.76
N LEU A 248 21.33 5.31 16.02
CA LEU A 248 20.03 5.05 15.41
C LEU A 248 18.91 5.74 16.18
N ILE A 249 17.92 6.24 15.43
CA ILE A 249 16.70 6.78 16.02
C ILE A 249 15.96 5.70 16.83
N PRO A 250 15.25 6.08 17.93
CA PRO A 250 14.59 5.10 18.82
C PRO A 250 13.64 4.12 18.11
N SER A 251 12.93 4.56 17.06
CA SER A 251 12.04 3.68 16.29
C SER A 251 12.79 2.59 15.53
N MET A 252 14.00 2.89 15.01
CA MET A 252 14.83 1.89 14.33
C MET A 252 15.38 0.86 15.32
N ARG A 253 15.88 1.32 16.47
CA ARG A 253 16.32 0.42 17.55
C ARG A 253 15.21 -0.52 18.03
N SER A 254 14.00 0.03 18.22
CA SER A 254 12.84 -0.77 18.59
C SER A 254 12.54 -1.88 17.58
N ARG A 255 12.70 -1.59 16.27
CA ARG A 255 12.48 -2.56 15.20
C ARG A 255 13.55 -3.66 15.17
N LEU A 256 14.80 -3.35 15.49
CA LEU A 256 15.91 -4.32 15.53
C LEU A 256 15.69 -5.44 16.56
N VAL A 257 15.00 -5.14 17.66
CA VAL A 257 14.70 -6.09 18.73
C VAL A 257 13.29 -6.68 18.65
N ALA A 258 12.49 -6.28 17.66
CA ALA A 258 11.12 -6.76 17.46
C ALA A 258 11.08 -8.18 16.89
N THR A 259 9.98 -8.90 17.08
CA THR A 259 9.76 -10.23 16.48
C THR A 259 8.42 -10.24 15.73
N PRO A 260 8.42 -10.47 14.40
CA PRO A 260 9.60 -10.54 13.52
C PRO A 260 10.30 -9.17 13.42
N VAL A 261 11.56 -9.18 13.01
CA VAL A 261 12.29 -7.95 12.70
C VAL A 261 11.86 -7.49 11.33
N LEU A 262 11.34 -6.26 11.21
CA LEU A 262 10.99 -5.64 9.94
C LEU A 262 11.64 -4.27 9.82
N LEU A 263 12.63 -4.19 8.92
CA LEU A 263 13.44 -2.99 8.71
C LEU A 263 13.11 -2.33 7.37
N PRO A 264 12.99 -1.00 7.32
CA PRO A 264 12.94 -0.27 6.05
C PRO A 264 14.33 -0.22 5.41
N THR A 265 14.39 0.04 4.10
CA THR A 265 15.63 0.23 3.35
C THR A 265 16.14 1.68 3.37
N TRP A 266 15.64 2.52 4.27
CA TRP A 266 15.98 3.94 4.37
C TRP A 266 16.06 4.40 5.84
N GLY A 267 16.68 5.56 6.06
CA GLY A 267 16.87 6.16 7.39
C GLY A 267 18.12 5.65 8.11
N TRP A 268 19.07 5.10 7.37
CA TRP A 268 20.31 4.54 7.90
C TRP A 268 21.46 5.54 7.84
N PRO A 269 22.39 5.54 8.81
CA PRO A 269 23.60 6.35 8.74
C PRO A 269 24.42 6.08 7.46
N ASP A 270 24.88 7.14 6.83
CA ASP A 270 25.78 7.10 5.68
C ASP A 270 26.63 8.36 5.69
N ASP A 271 27.94 8.16 5.90
CA ASP A 271 28.95 9.21 6.04
C ASP A 271 29.67 9.49 4.71
N ASN A 272 29.21 8.88 3.61
CA ASN A 272 29.71 9.19 2.28
C ASN A 272 29.22 10.57 1.78
N GLU A 273 30.10 11.29 1.08
CA GLU A 273 29.76 12.53 0.37
C GLU A 273 29.23 12.30 -1.06
N VAL A 274 29.48 11.10 -1.59
CA VAL A 274 29.09 10.65 -2.92
C VAL A 274 28.19 9.41 -2.82
N PRO A 275 27.25 9.21 -3.75
CA PRO A 275 26.38 8.04 -3.73
C PRO A 275 27.14 6.75 -4.12
N PRO A 276 26.59 5.57 -3.79
CA PRO A 276 27.13 4.28 -4.21
C PRO A 276 27.28 4.18 -5.74
N GLY A 277 28.43 3.67 -6.17
CA GLY A 277 28.77 3.51 -7.59
C GLY A 277 29.56 4.69 -8.19
N GLU A 278 29.68 5.82 -7.49
CA GLU A 278 30.55 6.92 -7.90
C GLU A 278 31.99 6.74 -7.39
N PRO A 279 33.02 7.22 -8.13
CA PRO A 279 34.40 7.22 -7.65
C PRO A 279 34.53 8.00 -6.33
N GLY A 280 35.11 7.35 -5.31
CA GLY A 280 35.26 7.93 -3.97
C GLY A 280 34.22 7.45 -2.96
N PHE A 281 33.25 6.62 -3.37
CA PHE A 281 32.36 5.92 -2.44
C PHE A 281 33.14 4.88 -1.63
N ASP A 282 32.95 4.91 -0.31
CA ASP A 282 33.56 4.00 0.66
C ASP A 282 32.46 3.16 1.35
N PRO A 283 32.38 1.84 1.07
CA PRO A 283 31.41 0.96 1.69
C PRO A 283 31.48 0.90 3.22
N ASP A 284 32.65 1.15 3.82
CA ASP A 284 32.82 1.11 5.27
C ASP A 284 32.26 2.36 5.97
N LYS A 285 31.99 3.42 5.20
CA LYS A 285 31.30 4.63 5.67
C LYS A 285 29.77 4.57 5.51
N ALA A 286 29.25 3.48 4.92
CA ALA A 286 27.82 3.29 4.72
C ALA A 286 27.30 2.16 5.60
N THR A 287 26.07 2.33 6.09
CA THR A 287 25.32 1.20 6.67
C THR A 287 25.04 0.16 5.59
N ARG A 288 25.25 -1.12 5.90
CA ARG A 288 25.08 -2.24 4.95
C ARG A 288 24.49 -3.47 5.60
N LEU A 289 23.88 -4.33 4.79
CA LEU A 289 23.45 -5.65 5.23
C LEU A 289 24.66 -6.53 5.51
N ASN A 290 24.59 -7.32 6.58
CA ASN A 290 25.58 -8.34 6.83
C ASN A 290 25.28 -9.59 6.00
N SER A 291 26.20 -9.94 5.09
CA SER A 291 26.07 -11.14 4.27
C SER A 291 26.08 -12.45 5.07
N ALA A 292 26.60 -12.45 6.31
CA ALA A 292 26.59 -13.61 7.19
C ALA A 292 25.21 -13.86 7.84
N THR A 293 24.38 -12.82 7.94
CA THR A 293 23.04 -12.84 8.53
C THR A 293 22.02 -12.19 7.58
N PRO A 294 21.88 -12.70 6.34
CA PRO A 294 21.00 -12.08 5.35
C PRO A 294 19.53 -12.11 5.79
N PRO A 295 18.69 -11.19 5.30
CA PRO A 295 17.25 -11.23 5.55
C PRO A 295 16.63 -12.58 5.13
N ASP A 296 15.74 -13.11 5.97
CA ASP A 296 14.96 -14.31 5.70
C ASP A 296 13.93 -14.08 4.58
N TRP A 297 13.44 -12.84 4.46
CA TRP A 297 12.61 -12.40 3.35
C TRP A 297 12.77 -10.91 3.08
N ARG A 298 12.34 -10.51 1.89
CA ARG A 298 12.38 -9.12 1.42
C ARG A 298 11.15 -8.88 0.56
N TRP A 299 10.61 -7.68 0.60
CA TRP A 299 9.53 -7.33 -0.30
C TRP A 299 9.57 -5.86 -0.71
N ARG A 300 9.00 -5.60 -1.89
CA ARG A 300 8.81 -4.26 -2.45
C ARG A 300 7.38 -4.13 -2.94
N VAL A 301 6.67 -3.10 -2.51
CA VAL A 301 5.32 -2.76 -2.97
C VAL A 301 5.38 -1.54 -3.87
N LYS A 302 4.88 -1.66 -5.10
CA LYS A 302 4.72 -0.54 -6.04
C LYS A 302 3.23 -0.18 -6.14
N PRO A 303 2.85 1.09 -5.95
CA PRO A 303 1.51 1.55 -6.27
C PRO A 303 1.32 1.49 -7.80
N LEU A 304 0.14 1.07 -8.25
CA LEU A 304 -0.17 1.04 -9.68
C LEU A 304 -0.75 2.37 -10.13
N LEU A 305 -0.36 2.81 -11.33
CA LEU A 305 -0.85 4.03 -11.95
C LEU A 305 -1.62 3.71 -13.22
N ASP A 306 -2.61 4.54 -13.51
CA ASP A 306 -3.22 4.63 -14.82
C ASP A 306 -2.27 5.37 -15.75
N LEU A 307 -1.68 4.59 -16.65
CA LEU A 307 -0.69 5.03 -17.63
C LEU A 307 -1.33 5.38 -18.98
N ARG A 308 -2.66 5.31 -19.13
CA ARG A 308 -3.32 5.73 -20.36
C ARG A 308 -3.01 7.19 -20.66
N ALA A 309 -2.85 7.52 -21.95
CA ALA A 309 -2.76 8.90 -22.39
C ALA A 309 -4.03 9.66 -21.96
N ASP A 310 -3.93 10.97 -21.72
CA ASP A 310 -5.11 11.75 -21.28
C ASP A 310 -6.27 11.67 -22.28
N ILE A 311 -5.99 11.56 -23.57
CA ILE A 311 -7.02 11.40 -24.62
C ILE A 311 -7.81 10.08 -24.50
N ASP A 312 -7.22 9.02 -23.95
CA ASP A 312 -7.85 7.71 -23.79
C ASP A 312 -8.64 7.59 -22.48
N ARG A 313 -8.60 8.63 -21.64
CA ARG A 313 -9.34 8.69 -20.38
C ARG A 313 -10.71 9.33 -20.61
N PRO A 314 -11.72 9.06 -19.76
CA PRO A 314 -13.00 9.75 -19.82
C PRO A 314 -12.83 11.27 -19.82
N GLU A 315 -13.54 11.96 -20.71
CA GLU A 315 -13.44 13.42 -20.91
C GLU A 315 -13.53 14.23 -19.60
N PRO A 316 -14.44 13.92 -18.66
CA PRO A 316 -14.60 14.70 -17.42
C PRO A 316 -13.40 14.66 -16.45
N ILE A 317 -12.37 13.86 -16.69
CA ILE A 317 -11.16 13.79 -15.83
C ILE A 317 -9.88 14.11 -16.58
N ARG A 318 -9.99 14.57 -17.83
CA ARG A 318 -8.85 15.04 -18.58
C ARG A 318 -8.35 16.35 -17.97
N PRO A 319 -7.03 16.57 -17.87
CA PRO A 319 -6.52 17.86 -17.46
C PRO A 319 -6.94 18.92 -18.49
N LEU A 320 -7.06 20.17 -18.02
CA LEU A 320 -7.22 21.31 -18.92
C LEU A 320 -5.97 21.40 -19.81
N ASP A 321 -6.20 21.44 -21.12
CA ASP A 321 -5.13 21.59 -22.09
C ASP A 321 -4.50 22.98 -21.98
N ILE A 322 -3.17 23.03 -21.99
CA ILE A 322 -2.40 24.29 -21.97
C ILE A 322 -1.22 24.15 -22.92
N ASP A 323 -0.90 25.24 -23.62
CA ASP A 323 0.27 25.33 -24.48
C ASP A 323 1.53 25.47 -23.60
N LEU A 324 2.25 24.35 -23.40
CA LEU A 324 3.45 24.31 -22.56
C LEU A 324 4.60 25.15 -23.13
N ASP A 325 4.76 25.17 -24.45
CA ASP A 325 5.81 25.97 -25.11
C ASP A 325 5.56 27.46 -24.86
N LYS A 326 4.30 27.89 -24.95
CA LYS A 326 3.91 29.25 -24.60
C LYS A 326 4.12 29.55 -23.11
N VAL A 327 3.82 28.61 -22.22
CA VAL A 327 4.06 28.77 -20.78
C VAL A 327 5.55 28.97 -20.50
N ASP A 328 6.42 28.16 -21.12
CA ASP A 328 7.88 28.28 -20.93
C ASP A 328 8.42 29.61 -21.47
N VAL A 329 7.93 30.06 -22.64
CA VAL A 329 8.26 31.38 -23.20
C VAL A 329 7.78 32.51 -22.28
N ASP A 330 6.57 32.43 -21.75
CA ASP A 330 5.99 33.45 -20.89
C ASP A 330 6.64 33.47 -19.49
N ILE A 331 7.16 32.33 -18.97
CA ILE A 331 7.93 32.26 -17.71
C ILE A 331 9.27 32.98 -17.83
N ALA A 332 9.94 32.86 -18.98
CA ALA A 332 11.24 33.49 -19.22
C ALA A 332 11.15 35.01 -19.40
N ASP A 333 9.95 35.55 -19.66
CA ASP A 333 9.70 36.98 -19.83
C ASP A 333 9.09 37.59 -18.55
N PRO A 334 9.82 38.44 -17.81
CA PRO A 334 9.31 39.06 -16.57
C PRO A 334 7.99 39.83 -16.74
N ALA A 335 7.69 40.34 -17.93
CA ALA A 335 6.45 41.05 -18.21
C ALA A 335 5.25 40.11 -18.43
N LYS A 336 5.49 38.82 -18.73
CA LYS A 336 4.45 37.83 -19.04
C LYS A 336 4.38 36.68 -18.06
N VAL A 337 5.29 36.61 -17.10
CA VAL A 337 5.34 35.55 -16.08
C VAL A 337 4.00 35.33 -15.38
N VAL A 338 3.22 36.41 -15.17
CA VAL A 338 1.87 36.34 -14.58
C VAL A 338 0.90 35.53 -15.44
N ASN A 339 0.98 35.64 -16.77
CA ASN A 339 0.11 34.88 -17.69
C ASN A 339 0.42 33.38 -17.64
N ALA A 340 1.71 33.02 -17.58
CA ALA A 340 2.13 31.64 -17.40
C ALA A 340 1.62 31.06 -16.08
N TYR A 341 1.79 31.80 -14.98
CA TYR A 341 1.25 31.39 -13.67
C TYR A 341 -0.28 31.25 -13.70
N GLN A 342 -1.00 32.14 -14.39
CA GLN A 342 -2.45 32.05 -14.53
C GLN A 342 -2.88 30.81 -15.31
N ALA A 343 -2.20 30.46 -16.41
CA ALA A 343 -2.50 29.26 -17.19
C ALA A 343 -2.30 27.98 -16.37
N VAL A 344 -1.16 27.88 -15.66
CA VAL A 344 -0.86 26.77 -14.75
C VAL A 344 -1.89 26.71 -13.61
N ALA A 345 -2.21 27.84 -12.99
CA ALA A 345 -3.21 27.92 -11.92
C ALA A 345 -4.61 27.51 -12.40
N ALA A 346 -5.02 27.91 -13.61
CA ALA A 346 -6.29 27.51 -14.21
C ALA A 346 -6.35 25.99 -14.42
N ARG A 347 -5.27 25.37 -14.91
CA ARG A 347 -5.19 23.90 -15.04
C ARG A 347 -5.28 23.19 -13.69
N HIS A 348 -4.62 23.71 -12.65
CA HIS A 348 -4.73 23.14 -11.30
C HIS A 348 -6.13 23.33 -10.70
N GLN A 349 -6.76 24.48 -10.90
CA GLN A 349 -8.11 24.77 -10.44
C GLN A 349 -9.13 23.86 -11.13
N HIS A 350 -9.01 23.65 -12.45
CA HIS A 350 -9.81 22.68 -13.19
C HIS A 350 -9.68 21.29 -12.56
N ALA A 351 -8.46 20.83 -12.32
CA ALA A 351 -8.18 19.50 -11.79
C ALA A 351 -8.87 19.22 -10.43
N LEU A 352 -9.04 20.22 -9.56
CA LEU A 352 -9.71 20.05 -8.25
C LEU A 352 -11.17 19.59 -8.39
N GLY A 353 -11.87 20.00 -9.45
CA GLY A 353 -13.25 19.59 -9.72
C GLY A 353 -13.37 18.30 -10.52
N HIS A 354 -12.28 17.81 -11.13
CA HIS A 354 -12.31 16.80 -12.19
C HIS A 354 -11.52 15.54 -11.81
N LEU A 355 -11.66 15.10 -10.55
CA LEU A 355 -11.03 13.88 -10.01
C LEU A 355 -9.55 13.72 -10.39
N ARG A 356 -8.74 14.78 -10.27
CA ARG A 356 -7.31 14.80 -10.68
C ARG A 356 -6.46 13.62 -10.21
N ASN A 357 -6.88 13.02 -9.10
CA ASN A 357 -6.21 11.94 -8.40
C ASN A 357 -6.53 10.54 -8.96
N ALA A 358 -7.52 10.44 -9.87
CA ALA A 358 -8.01 9.19 -10.45
C ALA A 358 -6.99 8.44 -11.33
N ARG A 359 -5.75 8.93 -11.48
CA ARG A 359 -4.65 8.14 -12.04
C ARG A 359 -4.07 7.13 -11.06
N GLN A 360 -4.28 7.31 -9.76
CA GLN A 360 -3.65 6.48 -8.74
C GLN A 360 -4.68 5.93 -7.76
N ILE A 361 -5.56 6.80 -7.27
CA ILE A 361 -6.61 6.46 -6.32
C ILE A 361 -7.91 7.13 -6.76
N LEU A 362 -8.98 6.35 -6.83
CA LEU A 362 -10.33 6.84 -7.11
C LEU A 362 -11.16 6.87 -5.83
N PHE A 363 -11.63 8.05 -5.48
CA PHE A 363 -12.38 8.35 -4.25
C PHE A 363 -13.88 8.52 -4.54
N ARG A 364 -14.50 7.47 -5.09
CA ARG A 364 -15.89 7.47 -5.58
C ARG A 364 -16.52 6.09 -5.42
N SER A 365 -17.84 6.03 -5.38
CA SER A 365 -18.57 4.77 -5.59
C SER A 365 -18.22 4.16 -6.93
N ASN A 366 -17.89 2.87 -6.94
CA ASN A 366 -17.50 2.19 -8.17
C ASN A 366 -17.76 0.68 -8.10
N TYR A 367 -17.41 0.01 -9.19
CA TYR A 367 -17.12 -1.41 -9.20
C TYR A 367 -15.84 -1.65 -10.01
N GLY A 368 -15.05 -2.63 -9.58
CA GLY A 368 -13.86 -3.06 -10.31
C GLY A 368 -14.15 -4.28 -11.17
N LEU A 369 -13.55 -4.30 -12.35
CA LEU A 369 -13.43 -5.48 -13.21
C LEU A 369 -11.96 -5.91 -13.20
N CYS A 370 -11.72 -7.16 -12.82
CA CYS A 370 -10.40 -7.80 -12.94
C CYS A 370 -10.42 -8.76 -14.13
N ARG A 371 -9.45 -8.62 -15.03
CA ARG A 371 -9.25 -9.56 -16.14
C ARG A 371 -7.79 -9.90 -16.33
N PHE A 372 -7.55 -11.07 -16.91
CA PHE A 372 -6.20 -11.55 -17.23
C PHE A 372 -5.92 -11.39 -18.72
N GLN A 373 -4.71 -10.96 -19.05
CA GLN A 373 -4.24 -10.90 -20.43
C GLN A 373 -2.77 -11.31 -20.50
N THR A 374 -2.33 -11.78 -21.66
CA THR A 374 -0.91 -11.94 -21.95
C THR A 374 -0.41 -10.68 -22.64
N ASN A 375 0.67 -10.10 -22.13
CA ASN A 375 1.33 -8.98 -22.78
C ASN A 375 1.91 -9.44 -24.13
N ALA A 376 1.52 -8.79 -25.22
CA ALA A 376 1.94 -9.20 -26.57
C ALA A 376 3.44 -9.00 -26.84
N ILE A 377 4.11 -8.13 -26.08
CA ILE A 377 5.53 -7.80 -26.25
C ILE A 377 6.40 -8.68 -25.34
N THR A 378 6.08 -8.74 -24.04
CA THR A 378 6.90 -9.46 -23.07
C THR A 378 6.51 -10.92 -22.92
N GLY A 379 5.29 -11.29 -23.30
CA GLY A 379 4.73 -12.62 -23.04
C GLY A 379 4.28 -12.83 -21.59
N ASN A 380 4.46 -11.85 -20.72
CA ASN A 380 4.10 -11.96 -19.31
C ASN A 380 2.58 -12.02 -19.15
N LEU A 381 2.13 -12.79 -18.16
CA LEU A 381 0.75 -12.75 -17.71
C LEU A 381 0.52 -11.47 -16.90
N GLU A 382 -0.53 -10.72 -17.24
CA GLU A 382 -0.92 -9.48 -16.59
C GLU A 382 -2.32 -9.59 -16.01
N ALA A 383 -2.52 -8.94 -14.87
CA ALA A 383 -3.83 -8.65 -14.32
C ALA A 383 -4.18 -7.18 -14.59
N VAL A 384 -5.39 -6.94 -15.11
CA VAL A 384 -5.90 -5.61 -15.42
C VAL A 384 -7.07 -5.29 -14.50
N HIS A 385 -7.02 -4.11 -13.89
CA HIS A 385 -8.03 -3.55 -13.02
C HIS A 385 -8.68 -2.35 -13.68
N GLU A 386 -9.94 -2.50 -14.05
CA GLU A 386 -10.75 -1.43 -14.62
C GLU A 386 -11.81 -1.01 -13.60
N VAL A 387 -11.74 0.22 -13.14
CA VAL A 387 -12.66 0.74 -12.12
C VAL A 387 -13.66 1.67 -12.76
N TYR A 388 -14.91 1.24 -12.74
CA TYR A 388 -16.02 1.93 -13.35
C TYR A 388 -16.75 2.78 -12.32
N THR A 389 -16.87 4.08 -12.60
CA THR A 389 -17.73 5.00 -11.85
C THR A 389 -18.51 5.85 -12.84
N ALA A 390 -19.59 6.45 -12.36
CA ALA A 390 -20.27 7.54 -13.03
C ALA A 390 -19.78 8.87 -12.43
N PHE A 391 -19.49 9.87 -13.26
CA PHE A 391 -19.11 11.20 -12.83
C PHE A 391 -19.72 12.26 -13.74
N THR A 392 -20.34 13.28 -13.13
CA THR A 392 -20.92 14.42 -13.83
C THR A 392 -19.87 15.52 -13.88
N ASP A 393 -19.53 15.96 -15.09
CA ASP A 393 -18.62 17.07 -15.30
C ASP A 393 -19.21 18.36 -14.70
N PRO A 394 -18.51 19.02 -13.76
CA PRO A 394 -19.00 20.24 -13.12
C PRO A 394 -19.07 21.44 -14.07
N ASN A 395 -18.39 21.39 -15.21
CA ASN A 395 -18.42 22.44 -16.23
C ASN A 395 -19.53 22.24 -17.26
N GLN A 396 -20.25 21.10 -17.24
CA GLN A 396 -21.36 20.89 -18.16
C GLN A 396 -22.55 21.81 -17.84
N PRO A 397 -23.07 22.55 -18.83
CA PRO A 397 -24.14 23.54 -18.63
C PRO A 397 -25.51 22.91 -18.37
N VAL A 398 -25.69 21.63 -18.70
CA VAL A 398 -26.93 20.87 -18.48
C VAL A 398 -26.56 19.59 -17.75
N ALA A 399 -27.36 19.21 -16.74
CA ALA A 399 -27.19 17.95 -16.05
C ALA A 399 -27.46 16.79 -17.02
N VAL A 400 -26.40 16.16 -17.51
CA VAL A 400 -26.46 14.90 -18.26
C VAL A 400 -26.36 13.75 -17.26
N GLU A 401 -27.14 12.69 -17.51
CA GLU A 401 -27.01 11.47 -16.73
C GLU A 401 -25.59 10.90 -16.89
N PRO A 402 -24.83 10.74 -15.79
CA PRO A 402 -23.44 10.35 -15.90
C PRO A 402 -23.34 8.89 -16.32
N LYS A 403 -22.61 8.64 -17.41
CA LYS A 403 -22.34 7.29 -17.91
C LYS A 403 -21.28 6.62 -17.03
N ALA A 404 -21.45 5.33 -16.76
CA ALA A 404 -20.40 4.54 -16.12
C ALA A 404 -19.28 4.23 -17.12
N GLU A 405 -18.07 4.70 -16.83
CA GLU A 405 -16.88 4.55 -17.68
C GLU A 405 -15.66 4.16 -16.84
N PRO A 406 -14.56 3.63 -17.43
CA PRO A 406 -13.39 3.22 -16.68
C PRO A 406 -12.53 4.44 -16.33
N TYR A 407 -12.77 5.05 -15.16
CA TYR A 407 -12.07 6.25 -14.70
C TYR A 407 -10.68 5.96 -14.12
N LEU A 408 -10.42 4.72 -13.71
CA LEU A 408 -9.11 4.24 -13.29
C LEU A 408 -8.84 2.90 -13.99
N PHE A 409 -7.69 2.80 -14.64
CA PHE A 409 -7.24 1.62 -15.37
C PHE A 409 -5.82 1.28 -14.94
N GLN A 410 -5.61 0.14 -14.29
CA GLN A 410 -4.30 -0.26 -13.78
C GLN A 410 -3.93 -1.64 -14.33
N VAL A 411 -2.67 -1.81 -14.68
CA VAL A 411 -2.13 -3.08 -15.19
C VAL A 411 -0.96 -3.48 -14.30
N ALA A 412 -0.89 -4.76 -13.94
CA ALA A 412 0.23 -5.31 -13.20
C ALA A 412 0.67 -6.65 -13.78
N SER A 413 1.99 -6.83 -13.93
CA SER A 413 2.55 -8.13 -14.28
C SER A 413 2.47 -9.10 -13.09
N LEU A 414 1.98 -10.31 -13.36
CA LEU A 414 2.00 -11.45 -12.45
C LEU A 414 3.28 -12.28 -12.58
N ASP A 415 4.11 -11.98 -13.57
CA ASP A 415 5.45 -12.55 -13.72
C ASP A 415 6.49 -11.57 -13.17
N PRO A 416 7.67 -12.07 -12.76
CA PRO A 416 8.82 -11.22 -12.45
C PRO A 416 9.16 -10.26 -13.59
N GLU A 417 9.42 -9.01 -13.24
CA GLU A 417 9.85 -7.97 -14.17
C GLU A 417 11.39 -7.87 -14.22
N ALA A 418 11.94 -7.31 -15.29
CA ALA A 418 13.40 -7.23 -15.44
C ALA A 418 14.09 -6.37 -14.37
N ASP A 419 13.38 -5.41 -13.78
CA ASP A 419 13.83 -4.54 -12.69
C ASP A 419 13.48 -5.07 -11.29
N ASP A 420 12.86 -6.25 -11.20
CA ASP A 420 12.58 -6.91 -9.92
C ASP A 420 13.85 -7.53 -9.33
N LEU A 421 14.67 -6.67 -8.72
CA LEU A 421 15.78 -7.09 -7.87
C LEU A 421 15.40 -7.02 -6.39
N PRO A 422 15.82 -8.00 -5.57
CA PRO A 422 15.56 -7.97 -4.14
C PRO A 422 16.17 -6.69 -3.53
N PRO A 423 15.47 -6.01 -2.61
CA PRO A 423 16.03 -4.86 -1.91
C PRO A 423 17.25 -5.28 -1.09
N GLU A 424 18.40 -4.67 -1.35
CA GLU A 424 19.65 -4.97 -0.62
C GLU A 424 20.37 -3.70 -0.12
N ARG A 425 19.98 -2.53 -0.63
CA ARG A 425 20.63 -1.27 -0.33
C ARG A 425 19.94 -0.55 0.84
N LEU A 426 20.73 -0.17 1.84
CA LEU A 426 20.30 0.67 2.96
C LEU A 426 20.67 2.12 2.66
N ARG A 427 19.66 2.99 2.63
CA ARG A 427 19.81 4.39 2.22
C ARG A 427 19.70 5.34 3.40
N ARG A 428 20.35 6.49 3.30
CA ARG A 428 20.17 7.58 4.27
C ARG A 428 18.81 8.24 4.16
N THR A 429 18.43 8.63 2.95
CA THR A 429 17.15 9.26 2.67
C THR A 429 16.23 8.30 1.93
N ALA A 430 14.93 8.48 2.13
CA ALA A 430 13.94 7.64 1.48
C ALA A 430 13.69 8.06 0.02
N ILE A 431 13.99 9.32 -0.33
CA ILE A 431 14.04 9.84 -1.71
C ILE A 431 15.49 10.20 -2.01
N GLU A 432 16.02 9.69 -3.12
CA GLU A 432 17.28 10.13 -3.70
C GLU A 432 16.94 10.89 -4.98
N ILE A 433 17.16 12.20 -4.98
CA ILE A 433 16.98 13.02 -6.18
C ILE A 433 18.24 12.81 -7.02
N PRO A 434 18.15 12.29 -8.26
CA PRO A 434 19.30 12.21 -9.14
C PRO A 434 19.92 13.60 -9.24
N ARG A 435 21.22 13.74 -8.97
CA ARG A 435 21.92 15.00 -9.27
C ARG A 435 21.71 15.26 -10.76
N ALA A 436 21.10 16.40 -11.11
CA ALA A 436 20.99 16.80 -12.49
C ALA A 436 22.39 16.71 -13.10
N ALA A 437 22.53 15.99 -14.22
CA ALA A 437 23.76 16.00 -14.98
C ALA A 437 24.06 17.48 -15.27
N VAL A 438 25.09 18.02 -14.60
CA VAL A 438 25.60 19.34 -14.92
C VAL A 438 25.95 19.28 -16.40
N PRO A 439 25.35 20.10 -17.27
CA PRO A 439 25.78 20.13 -18.66
C PRO A 439 27.25 20.48 -18.63
N ASN A 440 28.10 19.59 -19.16
CA ASN A 440 29.51 19.91 -19.37
C ASN A 440 29.54 21.19 -20.22
N GLY A 441 30.04 22.27 -19.62
CA GLY A 441 30.20 23.57 -20.25
C GLY A 441 31.30 23.59 -21.30
#